data_AF-A0A9D9H5D2-F1
#
_entry.id   AF-A0A9D9H5D2-F1
#
_cell.length_a   1.000
_cell.length_b   1.000
_cell.length_c   1.000
_cell.angle_alpha   90.00
_cell.angle_beta   90.00
_cell.angle_gamma   90.00
#
_symmetry.space_group_name_H-M   'P 1'
#
loop_
_entity.id
_entity.type
_entity.pdbx_description
1 polymer ?
#
loop_
_entity_poly.entity_id
_entity_poly.type
_entity_poly.pdbx_seq_one_letter_code
_entity_poly.pdbx_strand_id
1 'polypeptide(L)'
;ADMLDKGTGFDSLPDSFIIFITSGDALGRGEAIYHVERKVEETGEAFGDGSEIIYVSSSFTKPETELGRLMEGLKCTDPEKMHYTVIKERMEFLKLEKEEIAIMSSMFDEVLKREKETSKLEGKQEGVIKGKLDMTKSMLADGFLPLSKIAEYSGLSLEEVKNIKQSLSVS
;
A
#
# COMPACT_ATOMS: atom_id res chain seq x y z
N ALA A 1 -27.69 -14.10 -11.53
CA ALA A 1 -28.51 -15.27 -11.86
C ALA A 1 -29.34 -15.57 -10.62
N ASP A 2 -30.65 -15.39 -10.71
CA ASP A 2 -31.55 -15.69 -9.60
C ASP A 2 -31.60 -17.22 -9.41
N MET A 3 -31.22 -17.68 -8.23
CA MET A 3 -31.15 -19.11 -7.89
C MET A 3 -32.50 -19.63 -7.39
N LEU A 4 -33.58 -19.50 -8.18
CA LEU A 4 -34.83 -20.32 -8.19
C LEU A 4 -36.09 -19.47 -8.42
N ASP A 5 -36.98 -19.99 -9.27
CA ASP A 5 -38.36 -19.51 -9.42
C ASP A 5 -39.21 -19.93 -8.20
N LYS A 6 -40.12 -19.06 -7.77
CA LYS A 6 -41.03 -19.34 -6.65
C LYS A 6 -41.83 -20.62 -6.88
N GLY A 7 -41.60 -21.65 -6.07
CA GLY A 7 -42.43 -22.86 -6.01
C GLY A 7 -41.70 -24.19 -6.24
N THR A 8 -40.40 -24.18 -6.53
CA THR A 8 -39.56 -25.38 -6.60
C THR A 8 -39.22 -25.89 -5.20
N GLY A 9 -39.43 -27.19 -4.95
CA GLY A 9 -39.12 -27.83 -3.68
C GLY A 9 -37.62 -27.87 -3.37
N PHE A 10 -37.27 -27.96 -2.09
CA PHE A 10 -35.88 -28.04 -1.62
C PHE A 10 -35.09 -29.21 -2.24
N ASP A 11 -35.79 -30.24 -2.72
CA ASP A 11 -35.21 -31.42 -3.40
C ASP A 11 -34.58 -31.11 -4.78
N SER A 12 -34.68 -29.87 -5.26
CA SER A 12 -34.22 -29.44 -6.59
C SER A 12 -33.15 -28.36 -6.55
N LEU A 13 -32.54 -28.11 -5.38
CA LEU A 13 -31.35 -27.26 -5.32
C LEU A 13 -30.19 -27.93 -6.08
N PRO A 14 -29.51 -27.22 -6.98
CA PRO A 14 -28.29 -27.74 -7.58
C PRO A 14 -27.21 -27.89 -6.51
N ASP A 15 -26.50 -29.02 -6.53
CA ASP A 15 -25.38 -29.27 -5.63
C ASP A 15 -24.39 -28.10 -5.66
N SER A 16 -24.05 -27.58 -4.48
CA SER A 16 -23.24 -26.37 -4.34
C SER A 16 -21.96 -26.69 -3.58
N PHE A 17 -20.82 -26.56 -4.26
CA PHE A 17 -19.50 -26.82 -3.71
C PHE A 17 -18.74 -25.53 -3.43
N ILE A 18 -18.22 -25.39 -2.21
CA ILE A 18 -17.26 -24.34 -1.86
C ILE A 18 -15.90 -25.00 -1.64
N ILE A 19 -14.92 -24.69 -2.48
CA ILE A 19 -13.58 -25.27 -2.39
C ILE A 19 -12.61 -24.24 -1.82
N PHE A 20 -12.07 -24.52 -0.63
CA PHE A 20 -11.00 -23.75 -0.01
C PHE A 20 -9.65 -24.40 -0.30
N ILE A 21 -8.76 -23.69 -1.00
CA ILE A 21 -7.37 -24.11 -1.17
C ILE A 21 -6.53 -23.42 -0.09
N THR A 22 -5.86 -24.21 0.76
CA THR A 22 -5.13 -23.70 1.93
C THR A 22 -3.63 -23.94 1.80
N SER A 23 -2.81 -23.08 2.39
CA SER A 23 -1.33 -23.18 2.31
C SER A 23 -0.75 -24.40 3.05
N GLY A 24 -1.53 -24.98 3.96
CA GLY A 24 -1.22 -26.21 4.68
C GLY A 24 -2.49 -26.88 5.18
N ASP A 25 -2.34 -27.86 6.08
CA ASP A 25 -3.47 -28.58 6.67
C ASP A 25 -4.26 -27.67 7.62
N ALA A 26 -5.39 -27.18 7.13
CA ALA A 26 -6.23 -26.23 7.87
C ALA A 26 -7.00 -26.87 9.04
N LEU A 27 -7.28 -28.17 8.99
CA LEU A 27 -8.00 -28.88 10.05
C LEU A 27 -7.08 -29.66 10.99
N GLY A 28 -5.79 -29.78 10.63
CA GLY A 28 -4.75 -30.39 11.47
C GLY A 28 -4.95 -31.90 11.65
N ARG A 29 -5.56 -32.58 10.68
CA ARG A 29 -5.86 -34.04 10.76
C ARG A 29 -5.01 -34.89 9.80
N GLY A 30 -4.11 -34.28 9.04
CA GLY A 30 -3.16 -34.97 8.16
C GLY A 30 -3.72 -35.41 6.80
N GLU A 31 -4.90 -34.96 6.40
CA GLU A 31 -5.52 -35.33 5.12
C GLU A 31 -5.29 -34.27 4.04
N ALA A 32 -5.29 -34.72 2.78
CA ALA A 32 -5.13 -33.86 1.62
C ALA A 32 -6.41 -33.08 1.28
N ILE A 33 -7.55 -33.74 1.48
CA ILE A 33 -8.88 -33.23 1.14
C ILE A 33 -9.79 -33.52 2.33
N TYR A 34 -10.53 -32.52 2.77
CA TYR A 34 -11.59 -32.66 3.75
C TYR A 34 -12.92 -32.33 3.13
N HIS A 35 -13.88 -33.23 3.31
CA HIS A 35 -15.26 -33.08 2.91
C HIS A 35 -16.07 -32.69 4.15
N VAL A 36 -16.74 -31.54 4.10
CA VAL A 36 -17.52 -30.98 5.21
C VAL A 36 -18.94 -30.76 4.74
N GLU A 37 -19.85 -31.54 5.33
CA GLU A 37 -21.28 -31.42 5.14
C GLU A 37 -21.95 -30.84 6.40
N ARG A 38 -23.09 -30.18 6.18
CA ARG A 38 -23.93 -29.68 7.27
C ARG A 38 -24.72 -30.83 7.86
N LYS A 39 -24.90 -30.82 9.18
CA LYS A 39 -25.73 -31.78 9.91
C LYS A 39 -26.71 -31.06 10.82
N VAL A 40 -27.86 -31.69 11.05
CA VAL A 40 -28.80 -31.27 12.10
C VAL A 40 -28.20 -31.67 13.44
N GLU A 41 -28.03 -30.72 14.36
CA GLU A 41 -27.33 -30.98 15.63
C GLU A 41 -28.10 -31.94 16.53
N GLU A 42 -29.42 -31.84 16.54
CA GLU A 42 -30.31 -32.62 17.40
C GLU A 42 -30.40 -34.10 16.98
N THR A 43 -30.40 -34.37 15.66
CA THR A 43 -30.55 -35.74 15.13
C THR A 43 -29.19 -36.33 14.73
N GLY A 44 -28.19 -35.49 14.49
CA GLY A 44 -26.90 -35.90 13.93
C GLY A 44 -26.97 -36.28 12.44
N GLU A 45 -28.13 -36.19 11.81
CA GLU A 45 -28.33 -36.54 10.41
C GLU A 45 -27.78 -35.45 9.48
N ALA A 46 -27.29 -35.87 8.32
CA ALA A 46 -26.88 -34.94 7.28
C ALA A 46 -28.08 -34.07 6.86
N PHE A 47 -27.82 -32.78 6.66
CA PHE A 47 -28.87 -31.83 6.31
C PHE A 47 -29.46 -32.11 4.91
N GLY A 48 -28.67 -32.69 4.00
CA GLY A 48 -29.14 -33.21 2.72
C GLY A 48 -29.52 -32.15 1.69
N ASP A 49 -28.96 -30.94 1.78
CA ASP A 49 -29.23 -29.82 0.84
C ASP A 49 -28.30 -29.78 -0.38
N GLY A 50 -27.50 -30.82 -0.59
CA GLY A 50 -26.51 -30.88 -1.67
C GLY A 50 -25.36 -29.87 -1.51
N SER A 51 -25.24 -29.19 -0.36
CA SER A 51 -24.14 -28.26 -0.10
C SER A 51 -22.95 -28.97 0.54
N GLU A 52 -21.77 -28.74 -0.03
CA GLU A 52 -20.53 -29.34 0.47
C GLU A 52 -19.40 -28.32 0.47
N ILE A 53 -18.64 -28.29 1.58
CA ILE A 53 -17.42 -27.49 1.68
C ILE A 53 -16.22 -28.43 1.62
N ILE A 54 -15.33 -28.19 0.66
CA ILE A 54 -14.13 -28.98 0.44
C ILE A 54 -12.91 -28.15 0.85
N TYR A 55 -12.14 -28.62 1.83
CA TYR A 55 -10.82 -28.04 2.12
C TYR A 55 -9.74 -28.87 1.45
N VAL A 56 -8.90 -28.22 0.66
CA VAL A 56 -7.80 -28.83 -0.06
C VAL A 56 -6.49 -28.26 0.48
N SER A 57 -5.70 -29.11 1.12
CA SER A 57 -4.40 -28.71 1.64
C SER A 57 -3.35 -28.72 0.54
N SER A 58 -2.73 -27.57 0.29
CA SER A 58 -1.59 -27.50 -0.63
C SER A 58 -0.32 -28.14 -0.07
N SER A 59 -0.25 -28.50 1.22
CA SER A 59 0.86 -29.29 1.76
C SER A 59 0.92 -30.70 1.15
N PHE A 60 -0.16 -31.15 0.53
CA PHE A 60 -0.18 -32.40 -0.21
C PHE A 60 0.52 -32.25 -1.56
N THR A 61 1.79 -32.68 -1.62
CA THR A 61 2.64 -32.58 -2.81
C THR A 61 3.01 -33.98 -3.31
N LYS A 62 2.02 -34.80 -3.68
CA LYS A 62 2.27 -36.06 -4.41
C LYS A 62 2.28 -35.77 -5.92
N PRO A 63 3.46 -35.58 -6.55
CA PRO A 63 3.58 -35.09 -7.93
C PRO A 63 2.97 -36.02 -8.98
N GLU A 64 2.78 -37.31 -8.65
CA GLU A 64 2.14 -38.29 -9.53
C GLU A 64 0.62 -38.09 -9.66
N THR A 65 0.01 -37.29 -8.78
CA THR A 65 -1.43 -37.02 -8.78
C THR A 65 -1.73 -35.67 -9.45
N GLU A 66 -2.87 -35.56 -10.14
CA GLU A 66 -3.31 -34.28 -10.71
C GLU A 66 -3.46 -33.20 -9.63
N LEU A 67 -4.00 -33.57 -8.47
CA LEU A 67 -4.10 -32.67 -7.33
C LEU A 67 -2.73 -32.19 -6.86
N GLY A 68 -1.74 -33.09 -6.75
CA GLY A 68 -0.38 -32.72 -6.36
C GLY A 68 0.29 -31.79 -7.38
N ARG A 69 0.10 -32.04 -8.68
CA ARG A 69 0.59 -31.12 -9.75
C ARG A 69 -0.09 -29.75 -9.68
N LEU A 70 -1.39 -29.70 -9.37
CA LEU A 70 -2.12 -28.45 -9.17
C LEU A 70 -1.58 -27.69 -7.95
N MET A 71 -1.41 -28.36 -6.82
CA MET A 71 -0.90 -27.75 -5.59
C MET A 71 0.55 -27.27 -5.74
N GLU A 72 1.39 -28.00 -6.47
CA GLU A 72 2.74 -27.56 -6.83
C GLU A 72 2.72 -26.33 -7.73
N GLY A 73 1.87 -26.31 -8.76
CA GLY A 73 1.68 -25.17 -9.65
C GLY A 73 1.23 -23.90 -8.91
N LEU A 74 0.36 -24.03 -7.92
CA LEU A 74 -0.11 -22.91 -7.08
C LEU A 74 0.97 -22.40 -6.11
N LYS A 75 1.90 -23.25 -5.69
CA LYS A 75 3.04 -22.89 -4.84
C LYS A 75 4.21 -22.31 -5.62
N CYS A 76 4.34 -22.66 -6.90
CA CYS A 76 5.44 -22.23 -7.73
C CYS A 76 5.40 -20.71 -7.91
N THR A 77 6.52 -20.04 -7.68
CA THR A 77 6.69 -18.60 -7.95
C THR A 77 7.22 -18.33 -9.36
N ASP A 78 7.58 -19.38 -10.09
CA ASP A 78 8.16 -19.36 -11.43
C ASP A 78 7.10 -19.78 -12.47
N PRO A 79 6.56 -18.83 -13.28
CA PRO A 79 5.54 -19.11 -14.28
C PRO A 79 6.00 -20.11 -15.35
N GLU A 80 7.30 -20.23 -15.61
CA GLU A 80 7.83 -21.17 -16.60
C GLU A 80 7.76 -22.63 -16.14
N LYS A 81 7.69 -22.85 -14.82
CA LYS A 81 7.59 -24.19 -14.21
C LYS A 81 6.15 -24.60 -13.89
N MET A 82 5.16 -23.76 -14.22
CA MET A 82 3.75 -24.07 -13.98
C MET A 82 3.19 -25.00 -15.04
N HIS A 83 2.55 -26.08 -14.61
CA HIS A 83 1.91 -27.06 -15.50
C HIS A 83 0.63 -26.54 -16.18
N TYR A 84 -0.08 -25.60 -15.56
CA TYR A 84 -1.37 -25.11 -16.04
C TYR A 84 -1.23 -23.69 -16.61
N THR A 85 -1.55 -23.55 -17.89
CA THR A 85 -1.47 -22.27 -18.63
C THR A 85 -2.32 -21.17 -18.00
N VAL A 86 -3.53 -21.49 -17.52
CA VAL A 86 -4.43 -20.53 -16.87
C VAL A 86 -3.82 -19.94 -15.59
N ILE A 87 -3.10 -20.75 -14.80
CA ILE A 87 -2.43 -20.29 -13.57
C ILE A 87 -1.23 -19.41 -13.94
N LYS A 88 -0.48 -19.81 -14.98
CA LYS A 88 0.66 -19.06 -15.51
C LYS A 88 0.24 -17.65 -15.94
N GLU A 89 -0.76 -17.55 -16.82
CA GLU A 89 -1.27 -16.26 -17.33
C GLU A 89 -1.74 -15.34 -16.20
N ARG A 90 -2.42 -15.89 -15.19
CA ARG A 90 -2.89 -15.11 -14.04
C ARG A 90 -1.73 -14.64 -13.14
N MET A 91 -0.72 -15.47 -12.93
CA MET A 91 0.49 -15.10 -12.15
C MET A 91 1.32 -14.03 -12.85
N GLU A 92 1.46 -14.10 -14.18
CA GLU A 92 2.15 -13.08 -14.98
C GLU A 92 1.45 -11.73 -14.89
N PHE A 93 0.12 -11.70 -15.03
CA PHE A 93 -0.68 -10.48 -14.86
C PHE A 93 -0.51 -9.86 -13.46
N LEU A 94 -0.55 -10.68 -12.41
CA LEU A 94 -0.41 -10.20 -11.03
C LEU A 94 1.00 -9.70 -10.70
N LYS A 95 2.04 -10.23 -11.36
CA LYS A 95 3.42 -9.73 -11.20
C LYS A 95 3.57 -8.35 -11.83
N LEU A 96 3.05 -8.17 -13.05
CA LEU A 96 3.07 -6.87 -13.73
C LEU A 96 2.36 -5.80 -12.91
N GLU A 97 1.17 -6.07 -12.38
CA GLU A 97 0.42 -5.12 -11.55
C GLU A 97 1.19 -4.73 -10.27
N LYS A 98 1.84 -5.69 -9.61
CA LYS A 98 2.67 -5.40 -8.42
C LYS A 98 3.90 -4.57 -8.74
N GLU A 99 4.56 -4.86 -9.86
CA GLU A 99 5.73 -4.10 -10.32
C GLU A 99 5.32 -2.66 -10.69
N GLU A 100 4.21 -2.46 -11.38
CA GLU A 100 3.67 -1.15 -11.72
C GLU A 100 3.33 -0.33 -10.46
N ILE A 101 2.67 -0.94 -9.46
CA ILE A 101 2.37 -0.28 -8.17
C ILE A 101 3.65 0.09 -7.41
N ALA A 102 4.67 -0.77 -7.43
CA ALA A 102 5.95 -0.51 -6.77
C ALA A 102 6.70 0.65 -7.44
N ILE A 103 6.73 0.69 -8.78
CA ILE A 103 7.32 1.79 -9.55
C ILE A 103 6.63 3.11 -9.20
N MET A 104 5.28 3.15 -9.24
CA MET A 104 4.54 4.37 -8.92
C MET A 104 4.78 4.85 -7.48
N SER A 105 4.84 3.92 -6.51
CA SER A 105 5.11 4.23 -5.11
C SER A 105 6.51 4.85 -4.94
N SER A 106 7.53 4.27 -5.57
CA SER A 106 8.89 4.81 -5.54
C SER A 106 9.00 6.20 -6.19
N MET A 107 8.32 6.42 -7.32
CA MET A 107 8.28 7.72 -7.98
C MET A 107 7.61 8.77 -7.08
N PHE A 108 6.53 8.41 -6.40
CA PHE A 108 5.84 9.31 -5.47
C PHE A 108 6.72 9.68 -4.26
N ASP A 109 7.44 8.71 -3.69
CA ASP A 109 8.39 8.96 -2.60
C ASP A 109 9.54 9.88 -3.03
N GLU A 110 10.05 9.74 -4.26
CA GLU A 110 11.06 10.65 -4.82
C GLU A 110 10.54 12.09 -4.96
N VAL A 111 9.30 12.26 -5.45
CA VAL A 111 8.67 13.58 -5.59
C VAL A 111 8.52 14.24 -4.22
N LEU A 112 7.98 13.52 -3.23
CA LEU A 112 7.83 14.02 -1.86
C LEU A 112 9.17 14.41 -1.23
N LYS A 113 10.24 13.66 -1.52
CA LYS A 113 11.59 13.99 -1.05
C LYS A 113 12.11 15.28 -1.66
N ARG A 114 11.95 15.46 -2.98
CA ARG A 114 12.34 16.70 -3.67
C ARG A 114 11.55 17.91 -3.18
N GLU A 115 10.24 17.77 -2.95
CA GLU A 115 9.41 18.84 -2.40
C GLU A 115 9.81 19.24 -0.97
N LYS A 116 10.15 18.27 -0.12
CA LYS A 116 10.66 18.56 1.23
C LYS A 116 12.03 19.24 1.20
N GLU A 117 12.92 18.82 0.31
CA GLU A 117 14.26 19.40 0.18
C GLU A 117 14.20 20.84 -0.34
N THR A 118 13.37 21.10 -1.35
CA THR A 118 13.12 22.45 -1.90
C THR A 118 12.47 23.36 -0.85
N SER A 119 11.39 22.92 -0.20
CA SER A 119 10.72 23.68 0.86
C SER A 119 11.66 24.02 2.03
N LYS A 120 12.57 23.10 2.39
CA LYS A 120 13.56 23.34 3.44
C LYS A 120 14.64 24.34 3.01
N LEU A 121 15.05 24.33 1.74
CA LEU A 121 15.98 25.30 1.19
C LEU A 121 15.36 26.70 1.16
N GLU A 122 14.13 26.80 0.64
CA GLU A 122 13.38 28.06 0.55
C GLU A 122 13.11 28.63 1.94
N GLY A 123 12.59 27.84 2.88
CA GLY A 123 12.35 28.29 4.26
C GLY A 123 13.63 28.71 4.99
N LYS A 124 14.78 28.08 4.69
CA LYS A 124 16.08 28.50 5.26
C LYS A 124 16.56 29.82 4.66
N GLN A 125 16.39 30.03 3.35
CA GLN A 125 16.76 31.29 2.70
C GLN A 125 15.87 32.44 3.18
N GLU A 126 14.56 32.24 3.23
CA GLU A 126 13.60 33.22 3.74
C GLU A 126 13.87 33.56 5.21
N GLY A 127 14.16 32.56 6.05
CA GLY A 127 14.51 32.79 7.46
C GLY A 127 15.80 33.59 7.65
N VAL A 128 16.81 33.36 6.82
CA VAL A 128 18.07 34.14 6.85
C VAL A 128 17.82 35.58 6.41
N ILE A 129 17.06 35.80 5.33
CA ILE A 129 16.72 37.13 4.84
C ILE A 129 15.91 37.90 5.88
N LYS A 130 14.87 37.26 6.46
CA LYS A 130 14.04 37.85 7.50
C LYS A 130 14.86 38.20 8.75
N GLY A 131 15.73 37.30 9.21
CA GLY A 131 16.60 37.54 10.36
C GLY A 131 17.56 38.71 10.16
N LYS A 132 18.16 38.84 8.96
CA LYS A 132 18.99 40.01 8.60
C LYS A 132 18.19 41.31 8.62
N LEU A 133 16.97 41.27 8.10
CA LEU A 133 16.09 42.44 8.03
C LEU A 133 15.64 42.89 9.43
N ASP A 134 15.22 41.95 10.28
CA ASP A 134 14.78 42.22 11.65
C ASP A 134 15.93 42.74 12.51
N MET A 135 17.13 42.13 12.42
CA MET A 135 18.34 42.62 13.09
C MET A 135 18.68 44.06 12.67
N THR A 136 18.63 44.35 11.38
CA THR A 136 18.90 45.69 10.84
C THR A 136 17.91 46.72 11.37
N LYS A 137 16.62 46.38 11.40
CA LYS A 137 15.56 47.25 11.95
C LYS A 137 15.79 47.56 13.44
N SER A 138 16.14 46.56 14.25
CA SER A 138 16.45 46.75 15.67
C SER A 138 17.66 47.66 15.88
N MET A 139 18.77 47.42 15.16
CA MET A 139 19.97 48.26 15.26
C MET A 139 19.72 49.71 14.82
N LEU A 140 18.86 49.92 13.81
CA LEU A 140 18.44 51.25 13.36
C LEU A 140 17.56 51.96 14.40
N ALA A 141 16.68 51.22 15.08
CA ALA A 141 15.81 51.74 16.13
C ALA A 141 16.59 52.13 17.39
N ASP A 142 17.60 51.33 17.76
CA ASP A 142 18.46 51.58 18.91
C ASP A 142 19.36 52.82 18.72
N GLY A 143 19.69 53.19 17.47
CA GLY A 143 20.36 54.45 17.13
C GLY A 143 21.82 54.60 17.58
N PHE A 144 22.39 53.60 18.26
CA PHE A 144 23.75 53.65 18.81
C PHE A 144 24.87 53.45 17.77
N LEU A 145 24.56 52.87 16.61
CA LEU A 145 25.55 52.50 15.60
C LEU A 145 25.46 53.36 14.33
N PRO A 146 26.61 53.74 13.73
CA PRO A 146 26.61 54.36 12.42
C PRO A 146 26.14 53.37 11.34
N LEU A 147 25.48 53.88 10.29
CA LEU A 147 24.87 53.05 9.24
C LEU A 147 25.87 52.11 8.54
N SER A 148 27.13 52.51 8.44
CA SER A 148 28.20 51.68 7.91
C SER A 148 28.48 50.44 8.75
N LYS A 149 28.41 50.54 10.08
CA LYS A 149 28.58 49.40 10.99
C LYS A 149 27.36 48.49 11.00
N ILE A 150 26.16 49.06 10.85
CA ILE A 150 24.92 48.28 10.72
C ILE A 150 24.96 47.46 9.42
N ALA A 151 25.41 48.04 8.31
CA ALA A 151 25.60 47.33 7.04
C ALA A 151 26.62 46.18 7.15
N GLU A 152 27.74 46.42 7.83
CA GLU A 152 28.76 45.40 8.11
C GLU A 152 28.22 44.22 8.94
N TYR A 153 27.48 44.49 10.02
CA TYR A 153 26.96 43.43 10.90
C TYR A 153 25.77 42.67 10.33
N SER A 154 24.89 43.34 9.58
CA SER A 154 23.76 42.69 8.90
C SER A 154 24.17 41.95 7.62
N GLY A 155 25.34 42.28 7.07
CA GLY A 155 25.79 41.80 5.77
C GLY A 155 24.88 42.28 4.63
N LEU A 156 24.30 43.47 4.77
CA LEU A 156 23.56 44.21 3.74
C LEU A 156 24.43 45.36 3.20
N SER A 157 24.13 45.84 2.00
CA SER A 157 24.79 47.03 1.47
C SER A 157 24.35 48.31 2.22
N LEU A 158 25.20 49.33 2.20
CA LEU A 158 24.90 50.62 2.82
C LEU A 158 23.62 51.24 2.27
N GLU A 159 23.35 51.09 0.97
CA GLU A 159 22.15 51.60 0.32
C GLU A 159 20.88 50.86 0.78
N GLU A 160 20.94 49.54 0.96
CA GLU A 160 19.82 48.77 1.52
C GLU A 160 19.48 49.20 2.95
N VAL A 161 20.49 49.41 3.80
CA VAL A 161 20.28 49.90 5.17
C VAL A 161 19.67 51.30 5.19
N LYS A 162 20.08 52.20 4.28
CA LYS A 162 19.47 53.53 4.14
C LYS A 162 18.01 53.45 3.70
N ASN A 163 17.68 52.60 2.74
CA ASN A 163 16.31 52.39 2.27
C ASN A 163 15.42 51.83 3.40
N ILE A 164 15.92 50.86 4.18
CA ILE A 164 15.22 50.34 5.36
C ILE A 164 14.99 51.46 6.39
N LYS A 165 16.00 52.29 6.67
CA LYS A 165 15.84 53.44 7.58
C LYS A 165 14.78 54.43 7.09
N GLN A 166 14.77 54.77 5.80
CA GLN A 166 13.78 55.68 5.21
C GLN A 166 12.37 55.11 5.30
N SER A 167 12.17 53.82 4.98
CA SER A 167 10.85 53.18 5.11
C SER A 167 10.31 53.13 6.55
N LEU A 168 11.19 52.99 7.55
CA LEU A 168 10.83 53.08 8.97
C LEU A 168 10.51 54.51 9.43
N SER A 169 11.00 55.52 8.71
CA SER A 169 10.79 56.96 9.06
C SER A 169 9.46 57.51 8.51
N VAL A 170 8.81 56.76 7.62
CA VAL A 170 7.58 57.14 6.90
C VAL A 170 6.36 56.36 7.44
N SER A 171 6.58 55.42 8.35
CA SER A 171 5.53 54.69 9.09
C SER A 171 5.34 55.26 10.48
#